data_AF-A0A268P578-F1
#
_entry.id   AF-A0A268P578-F1
#
_cell.length_a   1.000
_cell.length_b   1.000
_cell.length_c   1.000
_cell.angle_alpha   90.00
_cell.angle_beta   90.00
_cell.angle_gamma   90.00
#
_symmetry.space_group_name_H-M   'P 1'
#
loop_
_entity.id
_entity.type
_entity.pdbx_description
1 polymer ?
#
loop_
_entity_poly.entity_id
_entity_poly.type
_entity_poly.pdbx_seq_one_letter_code
_entity_poly.pdbx_strand_id
1 'polypeptide(L)'
;MLEEHAYKDEEGNAIIEDDQYKIKDLQAVKEDLAELEKECLVIEGGAHREMLRTLKVIFSDLEEEPFEGEKSEVYDYLYDQLEDQEEKGDE
;
A
#
# COMPACT_ATOMS: atom_id res chain seq x y z
N MET A 1 7.02 -9.70 0.89
CA MET A 1 8.20 -9.19 0.17
C MET A 1 9.51 -9.38 0.95
N LEU A 2 9.86 -8.58 1.96
CA LEU A 2 11.17 -8.72 2.65
C LEU A 2 11.35 -10.07 3.39
N GLU A 3 10.29 -10.55 4.03
CA GLU A 3 10.31 -11.81 4.76
C GLU A 3 10.52 -13.04 3.85
N GLU A 4 10.05 -12.97 2.61
CA GLU A 4 10.16 -14.05 1.61
C GLU A 4 11.58 -14.19 1.08
N HIS A 5 12.32 -13.08 1.03
CA HIS A 5 13.72 -13.02 0.63
C HIS A 5 14.70 -13.11 1.81
N ALA A 6 14.20 -13.28 3.03
CA ALA A 6 15.01 -13.44 4.22
C ALA A 6 15.56 -14.87 4.34
N TYR A 7 16.70 -15.01 5.02
CA TYR A 7 17.12 -16.33 5.51
C TYR A 7 16.05 -16.88 6.47
N LYS A 8 15.77 -18.17 6.38
CA LYS A 8 14.86 -18.87 7.29
C LYS A 8 15.64 -19.67 8.33
N ASP A 9 15.12 -19.75 9.55
CA ASP A 9 15.62 -20.61 10.61
C ASP A 9 15.18 -22.07 10.41
N GLU A 10 15.49 -22.93 11.37
CA GLU A 10 15.14 -24.37 11.33
C GLU A 10 13.62 -24.64 11.40
N GLU A 11 12.84 -23.68 11.91
CA GLU A 11 11.38 -23.75 11.99
C GLU A 11 10.71 -23.15 10.75
N GLY A 12 11.48 -22.55 9.84
CA GLY A 12 11.02 -21.91 8.60
C GLY A 12 10.65 -20.44 8.76
N ASN A 13 10.92 -19.82 9.91
CA ASN A 13 10.64 -18.41 10.17
C ASN A 13 11.78 -17.52 9.68
N ALA A 14 11.50 -16.29 9.29
CA ALA A 14 12.54 -15.37 8.86
C ALA A 14 13.46 -14.95 10.01
N ILE A 15 14.76 -14.94 9.75
CA ILE A 15 15.77 -14.47 10.69
C ILE A 15 15.77 -12.94 10.71
N ILE A 16 15.58 -12.36 11.89
CA ILE A 16 15.63 -10.91 12.15
C ILE A 16 16.85 -10.63 13.03
N GLU A 17 17.72 -9.73 12.58
CA GLU A 17 18.91 -9.25 13.28
C GLU A 17 18.81 -7.72 13.39
N ASP A 18 18.96 -7.15 14.59
CA ASP A 18 18.86 -5.70 14.83
C ASP A 18 17.58 -5.04 14.28
N ASP A 19 16.43 -5.68 14.52
CA ASP A 19 15.11 -5.28 13.99
C ASP A 19 15.03 -5.24 12.45
N GLN A 20 15.97 -5.88 11.74
CA GLN A 20 15.99 -5.98 10.28
C GLN A 20 16.00 -7.44 9.81
N TYR A 21 15.28 -7.71 8.72
CA TYR A 21 15.35 -9.02 8.08
C TYR A 21 16.76 -9.28 7.53
N LYS A 22 17.31 -10.43 7.86
CA LYS A 22 18.56 -10.89 7.25
C LYS A 22 18.28 -11.35 5.82
N ILE A 23 18.47 -10.46 4.87
CA ILE A 23 18.15 -10.72 3.45
C ILE A 23 19.16 -11.70 2.83
N LYS A 24 18.65 -12.77 2.21
CA LYS A 24 19.43 -13.76 1.46
C LYS A 24 19.74 -13.28 0.05
N ASP A 25 18.79 -12.63 -0.60
CA ASP A 25 18.93 -12.11 -1.97
C ASP A 25 18.46 -10.66 -2.05
N LEU A 26 19.42 -9.73 -1.98
CA LEU A 26 19.13 -8.31 -2.06
C LEU A 26 18.76 -7.87 -3.49
N GLN A 27 19.14 -8.64 -4.52
CA GLN A 27 18.84 -8.32 -5.89
C GLN A 27 17.38 -8.66 -6.21
N ALA A 28 16.90 -9.83 -5.77
CA ALA A 28 15.50 -10.22 -5.91
C ALA A 28 14.56 -9.21 -5.22
N VAL A 29 14.89 -8.76 -4.00
CA VAL A 29 14.12 -7.71 -3.30
C VAL A 29 14.00 -6.43 -4.14
N LYS A 30 15.08 -6.02 -4.82
CA LYS A 30 15.09 -4.82 -5.65
C LYS A 30 14.27 -4.98 -6.92
N GLU A 31 14.28 -6.17 -7.51
CA GLU A 31 13.50 -6.47 -8.71
C GLU A 31 12.01 -6.48 -8.38
N ASP A 32 11.62 -7.13 -7.29
CA ASP A 32 10.26 -7.14 -6.77
C ASP A 32 9.77 -5.72 -6.43
N LEU A 33 10.61 -4.91 -5.78
CA LEU A 33 10.25 -3.51 -5.48
C LEU A 33 10.09 -2.69 -6.76
N ALA A 34 10.96 -2.87 -7.74
CA ALA A 34 10.89 -2.16 -9.02
C ALA A 34 9.70 -2.61 -9.89
N GLU A 35 9.26 -3.86 -9.75
CA GLU A 35 8.02 -4.34 -10.36
C GLU A 35 6.81 -3.67 -9.71
N LEU A 36 6.74 -3.69 -8.38
CA LEU A 36 5.69 -3.02 -7.61
C LEU A 36 5.60 -1.52 -7.96
N GLU A 37 6.73 -0.82 -8.03
CA GLU A 37 6.76 0.60 -8.40
C GLU A 37 6.26 0.87 -9.83
N LYS A 38 6.39 -0.08 -10.75
CA LYS A 38 5.85 0.05 -12.12
C LYS A 38 4.36 -0.20 -12.19
N GLU A 39 3.84 -1.05 -11.30
CA GLU A 39 2.42 -1.39 -11.24
C GLU A 39 1.62 -0.35 -10.44
N CYS A 40 2.23 0.25 -9.42
CA CYS A 40 1.58 1.22 -8.56
C CYS A 40 1.62 2.63 -9.14
N LEU A 41 0.45 3.28 -9.16
CA LEU A 41 0.36 4.73 -9.37
C LEU A 41 0.43 5.44 -8.02
N VAL A 42 1.54 6.13 -7.75
CA VAL A 42 1.69 6.97 -6.56
C VAL A 42 1.28 8.41 -6.90
N ILE A 43 0.28 8.93 -6.20
CA ILE A 43 -0.18 10.31 -6.33
C ILE A 43 0.22 11.08 -5.06
N GLU A 44 1.19 11.98 -5.18
CA GLU A 44 1.59 12.82 -4.06
C GLU A 44 0.56 13.91 -3.75
N GLY A 45 0.02 13.92 -2.53
CA GLY A 45 -1.10 14.80 -2.17
C GLY A 45 -0.81 16.30 -2.19
N GLY A 46 0.46 16.70 -2.06
CA GLY A 46 0.85 18.11 -2.11
C GLY A 46 0.56 18.76 -3.47
N ALA A 47 0.98 18.12 -4.57
CA ALA A 47 0.82 18.65 -5.92
C ALA A 47 -0.54 18.33 -6.55
N HIS A 48 -1.26 17.33 -6.04
CA HIS A 48 -2.45 16.77 -6.68
C HIS A 48 -3.72 16.87 -5.81
N ARG A 49 -3.75 17.80 -4.85
CA ARG A 49 -4.85 17.94 -3.87
C ARG A 49 -6.25 18.07 -4.50
N GLU A 50 -6.40 18.83 -5.59
CA GLU A 50 -7.70 18.97 -6.28
C GLU A 50 -8.10 17.71 -7.05
N MET A 51 -7.13 16.97 -7.60
CA MET A 51 -7.38 15.69 -8.24
C MET A 51 -7.84 14.65 -7.20
N LEU A 52 -7.14 14.59 -6.06
CA LEU A 52 -7.53 13.72 -4.94
C LEU A 52 -8.92 14.08 -4.38
N ARG A 53 -9.24 15.38 -4.25
CA ARG A 53 -10.60 15.82 -3.86
C ARG A 53 -11.65 15.34 -4.86
N THR A 54 -11.36 15.42 -6.15
CA THR A 54 -12.28 14.97 -7.21
C THR A 54 -12.48 13.46 -7.16
N LEU A 55 -11.40 12.69 -6.98
CA LEU A 55 -11.45 11.24 -6.81
C LEU A 55 -12.27 10.87 -5.56
N LYS A 56 -12.10 11.59 -4.45
CA LYS A 56 -12.91 11.40 -3.23
C LYS A 56 -14.40 11.56 -3.49
N VAL A 57 -14.82 12.62 -4.19
CA VAL A 57 -16.23 12.83 -4.54
C VAL A 57 -16.76 11.68 -5.41
N ILE A 58 -16.00 11.27 -6.44
CA ILE A 58 -16.38 10.13 -7.29
C ILE A 58 -16.53 8.85 -6.46
N PHE A 59 -15.62 8.58 -5.52
CA PHE A 59 -15.70 7.40 -4.66
C PHE A 59 -16.85 7.45 -3.66
N SER A 60 -17.16 8.62 -3.09
CA SER A 60 -18.33 8.78 -2.23
C SER A 60 -19.64 8.61 -3.00
N ASP A 61 -19.70 9.06 -4.27
CA ASP A 61 -20.88 8.85 -5.13
C ASP A 61 -21.05 7.37 -5.54
N LEU A 62 -19.99 6.56 -5.46
CA LEU A 62 -20.02 5.12 -5.70
C LEU A 62 -20.48 4.31 -4.48
N GLU A 63 -20.56 4.91 -3.27
CA GLU A 63 -21.06 4.25 -2.05
C GLU A 63 -22.54 3.87 -2.14
N GLU A 64 -23.32 4.53 -3.01
CA GLU A 64 -24.76 4.25 -3.16
C GLU A 64 -25.05 2.97 -3.98
N GLU A 65 -24.10 2.43 -4.74
CA GLU A 65 -24.23 1.13 -5.40
C GLU A 65 -23.30 0.08 -4.79
N PRO A 66 -23.81 -1.05 -4.25
CA PRO A 66 -22.96 -2.08 -3.66
C PRO A 66 -22.10 -2.75 -4.73
N PHE A 67 -20.80 -2.45 -4.74
CA PHE A 67 -19.82 -3.15 -5.56
C PHE A 67 -19.50 -4.52 -4.93
N GLU A 68 -20.18 -5.58 -5.35
CA GLU A 68 -19.80 -6.94 -4.96
C GLU A 68 -18.57 -7.44 -5.76
N GLY A 69 -17.62 -8.09 -5.09
CA GLY A 69 -16.46 -8.78 -5.68
C GLY A 69 -15.14 -7.99 -5.64
N GLU A 70 -14.21 -8.33 -6.53
CA GLU A 70 -12.80 -7.84 -6.61
C GLU A 70 -12.65 -6.30 -6.68
N LYS A 71 -13.73 -5.57 -6.92
CA LYS A 71 -13.76 -4.09 -6.94
C LYS A 71 -13.93 -3.45 -5.55
N SER A 72 -14.38 -4.22 -4.56
CA SER A 72 -14.52 -3.78 -3.17
C SER A 72 -13.15 -3.59 -2.51
N GLU A 73 -12.19 -4.48 -2.77
CA GLU A 73 -10.89 -4.43 -2.08
C GLU A 73 -10.05 -3.19 -2.46
N VAL A 74 -10.12 -2.75 -3.72
CA VAL A 74 -9.49 -1.50 -4.17
C VAL A 74 -10.20 -0.29 -3.55
N TYR A 75 -11.52 -0.36 -3.41
CA TYR A 75 -12.31 0.69 -2.78
C TYR A 75 -11.98 0.81 -1.29
N ASP A 76 -12.00 -0.30 -0.55
CA ASP A 76 -11.68 -0.37 0.87
C ASP A 76 -10.27 0.15 1.15
N TYR A 77 -9.28 -0.28 0.35
CA TYR A 77 -7.90 0.22 0.47
C TYR A 77 -7.81 1.74 0.24
N LEU A 78 -8.48 2.26 -0.79
CA LEU A 78 -8.45 3.70 -1.07
C LEU A 78 -9.20 4.51 0.00
N TYR A 79 -10.26 3.96 0.58
CA TYR A 79 -11.02 4.57 1.66
C TYR A 79 -10.17 4.69 2.93
N ASP A 80 -9.55 3.60 3.38
CA ASP A 80 -8.67 3.58 4.55
C ASP A 80 -7.55 4.62 4.45
N GLN A 81 -6.95 4.77 3.26
CA GLN A 81 -5.88 5.75 3.02
C GLN A 81 -6.36 7.21 3.03
N LEU A 82 -7.64 7.46 2.75
CA LEU A 82 -8.24 8.79 2.69
C LEU A 82 -8.86 9.22 4.03
N GLU A 83 -9.32 8.28 4.85
CA GLU A 83 -9.85 8.54 6.21
C GLU A 83 -8.74 9.01 7.16
N ASP A 84 -7.54 8.40 7.10
CA ASP A 84 -6.35 8.79 7.88
C ASP A 84 -5.88 10.25 7.64
N GLN A 85 -6.34 10.89 6.56
CA GLN A 85 -6.03 12.30 6.24
C GLN A 85 -6.97 13.29 6.94
N GLU A 86 -8.14 12.87 7.43
CA GLU A 86 -9.10 13.76 8.10
C GLU A 86 -8.80 13.96 9.60
N GLU A 87 -8.10 13.03 10.26
CA GLU A 87 -7.78 13.14 11.70
C GLU A 87 -6.53 14.01 12.01
N LYS A 88 -5.78 14.48 11.00
CA LYS A 88 -4.59 15.35 11.20
C LYS A 88 -4.77 16.75 10.64
N GLY A 89 -5.95 17.32 10.87
CA GLY A 89 -6.35 18.63 10.37
C GLY A 89 -6.91 19.57 11.42
N ASP A 90 -6.38 19.60 12.65
CA ASP A 90 -6.60 20.70 13.61
C ASP A 90 -5.42 20.81 14.60
N GLU A 91 -4.34 21.50 14.20
CA GLU A 91 -3.45 22.27 15.09
C GLU A 91 -2.72 23.39 14.33
#